data_AF-A0A7K0D6T1-F1
#
_entry.id   AF-A0A7K0D6T1-F1
#
_cell.length_a   1.000
_cell.length_b   1.000
_cell.length_c   1.000
_cell.angle_alpha   90.00
_cell.angle_beta   90.00
_cell.angle_gamma   90.00
#
_symmetry.space_group_name_H-M   'P 1'
#
loop_
_entity.id
_entity.type
_entity.pdbx_description
1 polymer ?
#
loop_
_entity_poly.entity_id
_entity_poly.type
_entity_poly.pdbx_seq_one_letter_code
_entity_poly.pdbx_strand_id
1 'polypeptide(L)'
;MRHAVVLLLSSAFLLAGCGTTEKPVLDDLATCANIHFAAAPNVVAQHRAADFGSGRTISAIVETRSDQVESFEKLSALGRSTPGVPTEWRSEQWMAQSLAYPLKTDTGNISFSDYHPPSPARWIVIHDSGGGQRQIFIKAYCEGDAR
;
A
#
# COMPACT_ATOMS: atom_id res chain seq x y z
N MET A 1 -24.97 -59.41 -28.84
CA MET A 1 -25.73 -58.15 -28.89
C MET A 1 -25.81 -57.56 -27.50
N ARG A 2 -25.22 -56.38 -27.27
CA ARG A 2 -25.60 -55.32 -26.31
C ARG A 2 -24.41 -54.38 -26.14
N HIS A 3 -24.44 -53.25 -26.85
CA HIS A 3 -23.50 -52.15 -26.66
C HIS A 3 -24.07 -51.27 -25.54
N ALA A 4 -23.34 -51.12 -24.44
CA ALA A 4 -23.66 -50.14 -23.40
C ALA A 4 -22.92 -48.85 -23.75
N VAL A 5 -23.67 -47.84 -24.18
CA VAL A 5 -23.15 -46.48 -24.41
C VAL A 5 -23.21 -45.75 -23.07
N VAL A 6 -22.05 -45.49 -22.48
CA VAL A 6 -21.91 -44.66 -21.28
C VAL A 6 -21.76 -43.21 -21.75
N LEU A 7 -22.83 -42.43 -21.60
CA LEU A 7 -22.82 -40.98 -21.80
C LEU A 7 -22.16 -40.32 -20.57
N LEU A 8 -20.88 -39.95 -20.71
CA LEU A 8 -20.17 -39.09 -19.77
C LEU A 8 -20.69 -37.66 -19.93
N LEU A 9 -21.58 -37.23 -19.01
CA LEU A 9 -21.93 -35.82 -18.87
C LEU A 9 -20.75 -35.05 -18.30
N SER A 10 -20.08 -34.26 -19.15
CA SER A 10 -19.09 -33.28 -18.75
C SER A 10 -19.75 -32.17 -17.93
N SER A 11 -19.63 -32.24 -16.61
CA SER A 11 -20.04 -31.15 -15.71
C SER A 11 -19.10 -29.96 -15.88
N ALA A 12 -19.51 -28.99 -16.69
CA ALA A 12 -18.88 -27.68 -16.76
C ALA A 12 -19.12 -26.93 -15.45
N PHE A 13 -18.16 -27.02 -14.53
CA PHE A 13 -18.07 -26.12 -13.39
C PHE A 13 -17.72 -24.72 -13.91
N LEU A 14 -18.75 -23.92 -14.18
CA LEU A 14 -18.62 -22.47 -14.32
C LEU A 14 -18.22 -21.93 -12.94
N LEU A 15 -16.91 -21.77 -12.76
CA LEU A 15 -16.36 -20.92 -11.70
C LEU A 15 -16.83 -19.49 -11.97
N ALA A 16 -18.00 -19.14 -11.46
CA ALA A 16 -18.37 -17.75 -11.26
C ALA A 16 -17.30 -17.13 -10.36
N GLY A 17 -16.34 -16.44 -10.97
CA GLY A 17 -15.33 -15.70 -10.26
C GLY A 17 -16.02 -14.69 -9.36
N CYS A 18 -15.87 -14.84 -8.04
CA CYS A 18 -16.08 -13.77 -7.09
C CYS A 18 -15.04 -12.68 -7.40
N GLY A 19 -15.30 -11.86 -8.41
CA GLY A 19 -14.57 -10.62 -8.62
C GLY A 19 -14.93 -9.70 -7.46
N THR A 20 -14.12 -9.68 -6.43
CA THR A 20 -14.22 -8.63 -5.41
C THR A 20 -13.87 -7.33 -6.11
N THR A 21 -14.85 -6.44 -6.24
CA THR A 21 -14.71 -5.07 -6.76
C THR A 21 -13.91 -4.20 -5.78
N GLU A 22 -12.75 -4.67 -5.33
CA GLU A 22 -11.90 -3.93 -4.42
C GLU A 22 -11.11 -2.91 -5.24
N LYS A 23 -11.18 -1.64 -4.85
CA LYS A 23 -10.39 -0.59 -5.50
C LYS A 23 -8.89 -0.87 -5.28
N PRO A 24 -8.03 -0.59 -6.27
CA PRO A 24 -6.59 -0.61 -6.08
C PRO A 24 -6.16 0.27 -4.90
N VAL A 25 -5.21 -0.19 -4.07
CA VAL A 25 -4.77 0.56 -2.88
C VAL A 25 -4.21 1.94 -3.22
N LEU A 26 -3.58 2.08 -4.37
CA LEU A 26 -3.03 3.35 -4.82
C LEU A 26 -4.13 4.37 -5.17
N ASP A 27 -5.28 3.91 -5.65
CA ASP A 27 -6.42 4.80 -5.94
C ASP A 27 -7.03 5.32 -4.62
N ASP A 28 -7.14 4.45 -3.62
CA ASP A 28 -7.61 4.86 -2.29
C ASP A 28 -6.63 5.86 -1.66
N LEU A 29 -5.32 5.56 -1.67
CA LEU A 29 -4.28 6.44 -1.13
C LEU A 29 -4.17 7.77 -1.89
N ALA A 30 -4.35 7.78 -3.20
CA ALA A 30 -4.43 8.99 -4.01
C ALA A 30 -5.63 9.83 -3.59
N THR A 31 -6.81 9.20 -3.46
CA THR A 31 -8.06 9.90 -3.15
C THR A 31 -8.08 10.47 -1.74
N CYS A 32 -7.68 9.70 -0.72
CA CYS A 32 -7.71 10.19 0.64
C CYS A 32 -6.43 10.94 1.01
N ALA A 33 -5.25 10.37 0.82
CA ALA A 33 -4.00 10.92 1.36
C ALA A 33 -3.16 11.75 0.38
N ASN A 34 -3.70 12.03 -0.82
CA ASN A 34 -3.00 12.74 -1.89
C ASN A 34 -1.62 12.09 -2.18
N ILE A 35 -1.60 10.76 -2.32
CA ILE A 35 -0.39 9.97 -2.60
C ILE A 35 -0.35 9.65 -4.10
N HIS A 36 0.60 10.24 -4.82
CA HIS A 36 0.68 10.18 -6.28
C HIS A 36 2.07 9.80 -6.76
N PHE A 37 2.11 8.89 -7.74
CA PHE A 37 3.33 8.48 -8.42
C PHE A 37 3.29 8.94 -9.88
N ALA A 38 4.44 9.39 -10.39
CA ALA A 38 4.56 9.81 -11.80
C ALA A 38 4.43 8.63 -12.78
N ALA A 39 4.81 7.42 -12.33
CA ALA A 39 4.64 6.16 -13.03
C ALA A 39 4.10 5.12 -12.05
N ALA A 40 3.40 4.11 -12.55
CA ALA A 40 2.84 3.05 -11.71
C ALA A 40 3.97 2.30 -10.95
N PRO A 41 4.00 2.35 -9.60
CA PRO A 41 5.00 1.64 -8.83
C PRO A 41 4.62 0.16 -8.66
N ASN A 42 5.57 -0.65 -8.20
CA ASN A 42 5.29 -2.04 -7.80
C ASN A 42 4.75 -2.06 -6.37
N VAL A 43 3.53 -2.55 -6.14
CA VAL A 43 2.97 -2.70 -4.79
C VAL A 43 3.39 -4.06 -4.24
N VAL A 44 4.25 -4.06 -3.21
CA VAL A 44 4.82 -5.28 -2.62
C VAL A 44 3.93 -5.84 -1.50
N ALA A 45 3.29 -4.95 -0.75
CA ALA A 45 2.35 -5.31 0.30
C ALA A 45 1.31 -4.21 0.51
N GLN A 46 0.12 -4.59 0.95
CA GLN A 46 -0.95 -3.66 1.32
C GLN A 46 -1.74 -4.21 2.49
N HIS A 47 -2.33 -3.32 3.28
CA HIS A 47 -3.18 -3.66 4.40
C HIS A 47 -4.22 -2.58 4.62
N ARG A 48 -5.46 -2.99 4.89
CA ARG A 48 -6.58 -2.12 5.24
C ARG A 48 -7.12 -2.55 6.60
N ALA A 49 -7.18 -1.63 7.55
CA ALA A 49 -7.81 -1.85 8.85
C ALA A 49 -8.97 -0.87 9.02
N ALA A 50 -10.11 -1.39 9.45
CA ALA A 50 -11.20 -0.54 9.92
C ALA A 50 -10.81 0.03 11.29
N ASP A 51 -11.01 1.33 11.47
CA ASP A 51 -10.82 2.02 12.74
C ASP A 51 -12.20 2.41 13.32
N PHE A 52 -12.23 3.15 14.43
CA PHE A 52 -13.49 3.58 15.03
C PHE A 52 -14.30 4.50 14.08
N GLY A 53 -15.63 4.30 14.05
CA GLY A 53 -16.53 5.11 13.23
C GLY A 53 -16.42 4.78 11.74
N SER A 54 -16.28 5.81 10.91
CA SER A 54 -16.10 5.69 9.45
C SER A 54 -14.63 5.75 9.03
N GLY A 55 -13.70 5.76 9.99
CA GLY A 55 -12.26 5.80 9.73
C GLY A 55 -11.70 4.45 9.28
N ARG A 56 -10.68 4.50 8.42
CA ARG A 56 -9.88 3.33 8.06
C ARG A 56 -8.42 3.70 7.91
N THR A 57 -7.54 2.83 8.36
CA THR A 57 -6.11 2.91 8.06
C THR A 57 -5.81 2.10 6.81
N ILE A 58 -5.20 2.76 5.83
CA ILE A 58 -4.68 2.13 4.62
C ILE A 58 -3.16 2.19 4.68
N SER A 59 -2.52 1.04 4.57
CA SER A 59 -1.07 0.91 4.52
C SER A 59 -0.63 0.23 3.24
N ALA A 60 0.49 0.68 2.67
CA ALA A 60 1.09 0.07 1.50
C ALA A 60 2.61 0.13 1.58
N ILE A 61 3.27 -0.85 0.97
CA ILE A 61 4.70 -0.85 0.69
C ILE A 61 4.85 -0.90 -0.81
N VAL A 62 5.51 0.11 -1.37
CA VAL A 62 5.73 0.19 -2.81
C VAL A 62 7.22 0.29 -3.13
N GLU A 63 7.61 -0.25 -4.26
CA GLU A 63 8.95 -0.12 -4.82
C GLU A 63 8.92 0.81 -6.03
N THR A 64 9.89 1.72 -6.07
CA THR A 64 10.07 2.65 -7.18
C THR A 64 11.56 2.92 -7.44
N ARG A 65 11.87 3.43 -8.63
CA ARG A 65 13.23 3.82 -8.99
C ARG A 65 13.64 5.07 -8.22
N SER A 66 14.94 5.18 -7.91
CA SER A 66 15.48 6.33 -7.17
C SER A 66 15.25 7.66 -7.86
N ASP A 67 15.23 7.68 -9.20
CA ASP A 67 14.96 8.87 -10.01
C ASP A 67 13.48 9.33 -9.97
N GLN A 68 12.58 8.54 -9.37
CA GLN A 68 11.15 8.89 -9.23
C GLN A 68 10.80 9.50 -7.87
N VAL A 69 11.70 9.46 -6.89
CA VAL A 69 11.39 9.91 -5.52
C VAL A 69 11.04 11.38 -5.48
N GLU A 70 11.81 12.25 -6.12
CA GLU A 70 11.53 13.69 -6.14
C GLU A 70 10.16 13.99 -6.78
N SER A 71 9.81 13.27 -7.85
CA SER A 71 8.51 13.41 -8.50
C SER A 71 7.37 12.93 -7.58
N PHE A 72 7.57 11.81 -6.88
CA PHE A 72 6.62 11.30 -5.88
C PHE A 72 6.41 12.31 -4.74
N GLU A 73 7.49 12.85 -4.16
CA GLU A 73 7.43 13.85 -3.09
C GLU A 73 6.66 15.10 -3.56
N LYS A 74 6.97 15.60 -4.76
CA LYS A 74 6.31 16.78 -5.33
C LYS A 74 4.83 16.54 -5.64
N LEU A 75 4.49 15.46 -6.34
CA LEU A 75 3.11 15.15 -6.73
C LEU A 75 2.23 14.85 -5.52
N SER A 76 2.81 14.24 -4.48
CA SER A 76 2.11 13.96 -3.23
C SER A 76 2.06 15.17 -2.29
N ALA A 77 2.64 16.31 -2.68
CA ALA A 77 2.80 17.50 -1.85
C ALA A 77 3.41 17.18 -0.48
N LEU A 78 4.47 16.38 -0.48
CA LEU A 78 5.23 16.09 0.73
C LEU A 78 6.07 17.32 1.08
N GLY A 79 6.02 17.69 2.36
CA GLY A 79 6.82 18.76 2.90
C GLY A 79 8.26 18.32 3.15
N ARG A 80 8.88 18.93 4.16
CA ARG A 80 10.23 18.60 4.56
C ARG A 80 10.28 17.22 5.23
N SER A 81 11.09 16.32 4.69
CA SER A 81 11.39 15.03 5.32
C SER A 81 12.39 15.18 6.48
N THR A 82 12.30 14.28 7.46
CA THR A 82 13.21 14.15 8.59
C THR A 82 14.00 12.85 8.50
N PRO A 83 15.26 12.79 8.97
CA PRO A 83 16.01 11.54 9.00
C PRO A 83 15.38 10.50 9.94
N GLY A 84 15.42 9.22 9.55
CA GLY A 84 15.07 8.09 10.40
C GLY A 84 13.65 7.53 10.21
N VAL A 85 13.25 6.70 11.16
CA VAL A 85 11.96 5.99 11.18
C VAL A 85 11.21 6.29 12.48
N PRO A 86 9.90 6.61 12.44
CA PRO A 86 9.10 6.78 13.65
C PRO A 86 9.15 5.52 14.55
N THR A 87 9.29 5.71 15.86
CA THR A 87 9.51 4.60 16.82
C THR A 87 8.39 3.55 16.74
N GLU A 88 7.15 3.99 16.58
CA GLU A 88 5.96 3.14 16.53
C GLU A 88 5.90 2.25 15.26
N TRP A 89 6.58 2.65 14.19
CA TRP A 89 6.69 1.85 12.97
C TRP A 89 7.66 0.68 13.12
N ARG A 90 8.62 0.80 14.04
CA ARG A 90 9.59 -0.27 14.33
C ARG A 90 8.91 -1.52 14.88
N SER A 91 7.68 -1.42 15.39
CA SER A 91 6.91 -2.54 15.94
C SER A 91 5.76 -3.02 15.05
N GLU A 92 5.59 -2.49 13.84
CA GLU A 92 4.48 -2.90 12.97
C GLU A 92 4.54 -4.38 12.61
N GLN A 93 3.39 -5.06 12.69
CA GLN A 93 3.28 -6.53 12.55
C GLN A 93 2.41 -6.99 11.40
N TRP A 94 1.73 -6.07 10.70
CA TRP A 94 0.84 -6.44 9.59
C TRP A 94 1.61 -6.96 8.35
N MET A 95 2.90 -6.64 8.24
CA MET A 95 3.76 -7.01 7.11
C MET A 95 4.72 -8.15 7.45
N ALA A 96 5.21 -8.86 6.43
CA ALA A 96 6.23 -9.89 6.60
C ALA A 96 7.52 -9.31 7.21
N GLN A 97 8.22 -10.09 8.03
CA GLN A 97 9.43 -9.65 8.74
C GLN A 97 10.53 -9.15 7.80
N SER A 98 10.68 -9.76 6.62
CA SER A 98 11.64 -9.33 5.60
C SER A 98 11.36 -7.92 5.08
N LEU A 99 10.09 -7.55 4.94
CA LEU A 99 9.66 -6.21 4.51
C LEU A 99 9.75 -5.19 5.66
N ALA A 100 9.58 -5.62 6.91
CA ALA A 100 9.69 -4.74 8.07
C ALA A 100 11.14 -4.43 8.47
N TYR A 101 12.13 -5.18 8.00
CA TYR A 101 13.52 -5.06 8.42
C TYR A 101 14.09 -3.64 8.22
N PRO A 102 13.86 -2.96 7.08
CA PRO A 102 14.30 -1.57 6.89
C PRO A 102 13.78 -0.59 7.94
N LEU A 103 12.59 -0.83 8.50
CA LEU A 103 12.01 0.04 9.51
C LEU A 103 12.66 -0.11 10.89
N LYS A 104 13.55 -1.10 11.11
CA LYS A 104 14.19 -1.34 12.41
C LYS A 104 15.36 -0.40 12.71
N THR A 105 15.84 0.35 11.72
CA THR A 105 16.99 1.26 11.81
C THR A 105 16.70 2.61 11.18
N ASP A 106 17.41 3.65 11.59
CA ASP A 106 17.33 4.96 10.95
C ASP A 106 18.21 5.05 9.68
N THR A 107 19.16 4.14 9.52
CA THR A 107 20.12 4.18 8.41
C THR A 107 19.42 4.03 7.07
N GLY A 108 19.65 4.99 6.16
CA GLY A 108 19.08 5.00 4.82
C GLY A 108 17.58 5.33 4.77
N ASN A 109 16.99 5.76 5.88
CA ASN A 109 15.58 6.14 5.96
C ASN A 109 15.43 7.65 6.11
N ILE A 110 14.46 8.18 5.37
CA ILE A 110 13.84 9.47 5.65
C ILE A 110 12.36 9.24 5.89
N SER A 111 11.76 10.09 6.71
CA SER A 111 10.35 10.04 7.03
C SER A 111 9.67 11.38 6.82
N PHE A 112 8.38 11.30 6.52
CA PHE A 112 7.48 12.43 6.47
C PHE A 112 6.21 12.04 7.24
N SER A 113 5.68 13.00 7.98
CA SER A 113 4.41 12.83 8.70
C SER A 113 3.65 14.13 8.67
N ASP A 114 2.37 14.03 8.39
CA ASP A 114 1.47 15.15 8.24
C ASP A 114 0.14 14.80 8.88
N TYR A 115 -0.22 15.56 9.90
CA TYR A 115 -1.47 15.40 10.63
C TYR A 115 -2.07 16.77 10.89
N HIS A 116 -3.11 17.10 10.12
CA HIS A 116 -3.86 18.34 10.26
C HIS A 116 -5.34 18.04 10.13
N PRO A 117 -6.06 17.76 11.23
CA PRO A 117 -7.52 17.64 11.17
C PRO A 117 -8.14 18.84 10.45
N PRO A 118 -9.08 18.64 9.49
CA PRO A 118 -9.75 17.39 9.12
C PRO A 118 -9.06 16.58 8.00
N SER A 119 -7.88 16.99 7.53
CA SER A 119 -7.12 16.25 6.53
C SER A 119 -6.65 14.90 7.07
N PRO A 120 -6.62 13.85 6.22
CA PRO A 120 -6.19 12.53 6.64
C PRO A 120 -4.75 12.54 7.12
N ALA A 121 -4.53 11.84 8.23
CA ALA A 121 -3.19 11.66 8.76
C ALA A 121 -2.39 10.78 7.80
N ARG A 122 -1.21 11.20 7.40
CA ARG A 122 -0.35 10.42 6.51
C ARG A 122 1.08 10.40 7.03
N TRP A 123 1.68 9.24 6.90
CA TRP A 123 3.02 8.94 7.36
C TRP A 123 3.71 8.11 6.27
N ILE A 124 4.92 8.53 5.93
CA ILE A 124 5.68 7.97 4.83
C ILE A 124 7.10 7.75 5.33
N VAL A 125 7.66 6.59 5.02
CA VAL A 125 9.09 6.32 5.17
C VAL A 125 9.64 5.91 3.80
N ILE A 126 10.72 6.55 3.37
CA ILE A 126 11.42 6.23 2.14
C ILE A 126 12.76 5.62 2.52
N HIS A 127 12.96 4.36 2.14
CA HIS A 127 14.18 3.60 2.38
C HIS A 127 15.01 3.49 1.10
N ASP A 128 16.32 3.70 1.22
CA ASP A 128 17.29 3.33 0.19
C ASP A 128 17.56 1.82 0.21
N SER A 129 16.87 1.08 -0.66
CA SER A 129 17.06 -0.37 -0.83
C SER A 129 18.35 -0.75 -1.57
N GLY A 130 19.15 0.21 -2.02
CA GLY A 130 20.29 0.01 -2.91
C GLY A 130 19.88 -0.21 -4.37
N GLY A 131 20.88 -0.34 -5.26
CA GLY A 131 20.66 -0.72 -6.66
C GLY A 131 19.79 0.25 -7.49
N GLY A 132 19.65 1.51 -7.06
CA GLY A 132 18.78 2.49 -7.72
C GLY A 132 17.29 2.28 -7.46
N GLN A 133 16.93 1.48 -6.45
CA GLN A 133 15.55 1.26 -6.01
C GLN A 133 15.28 1.91 -4.66
N ARG A 134 14.01 2.19 -4.41
CA ARG A 134 13.50 2.82 -3.19
C ARG A 134 12.26 2.07 -2.76
N GLN A 135 12.22 1.74 -1.49
CA GLN A 135 11.03 1.18 -0.88
C GLN A 135 10.34 2.28 -0.08
N ILE A 136 9.09 2.55 -0.42
CA ILE A 136 8.28 3.57 0.22
C ILE A 136 7.20 2.88 1.02
N PHE A 137 7.24 3.08 2.33
CA PHE A 137 6.26 2.61 3.28
C PHE A 137 5.27 3.73 3.53
N ILE A 138 3.99 3.45 3.36
CA ILE A 138 2.92 4.43 3.43
C ILE A 138 1.91 3.94 4.45
N LYS A 139 1.47 4.83 5.33
CA LYS A 139 0.30 4.65 6.19
C LYS A 139 -0.52 5.92 6.10
N ALA A 140 -1.80 5.75 5.88
CA ALA A 140 -2.76 6.84 5.85
C ALA A 140 -3.97 6.46 6.68
N TYR A 141 -4.40 7.36 7.55
CA TYR A 141 -5.71 7.29 8.18
C TYR A 141 -6.69 8.10 7.35
N CYS A 142 -7.67 7.42 6.77
CA CYS A 142 -8.65 7.99 5.87
C CYS A 142 -10.01 7.97 6.58
N GLU A 143 -10.51 9.14 6.95
CA GLU A 143 -11.87 9.29 7.44
C GLU A 143 -12.84 9.19 6.27
N GLY A 144 -13.93 8.43 6.47
CA GLY A 144 -15.15 8.41 5.66
C GLY A 144 -14.97 8.72 4.17
N ASP A 145 -15.24 7.75 3.31
CA ASP A 145 -15.76 8.12 1.99
C ASP A 145 -16.96 9.04 2.26
N ALA A 146 -16.81 10.35 2.01
CA ALA A 146 -17.93 11.27 2.03
C ALA A 146 -18.91 10.73 0.99
N ARG A 147 -19.90 9.97 1.46
CA ARG A 147 -21.03 9.54 0.65
C ARG A 147 -21.88 10.75 0.33
#